data_AF-A0A6A6EUD1-F1
#
_entry.id   AF-A0A6A6EUD1-F1
#
_cell.length_a   1.000
_cell.length_b   1.000
_cell.length_c   1.000
_cell.angle_alpha   90.00
_cell.angle_beta   90.00
_cell.angle_gamma   90.00
#
_symmetry.space_group_name_H-M   'P 1'
#
loop_
_entity.id
_entity.type
_entity.pdbx_description
1 polymer ?
#
loop_
_entity_poly.entity_id
_entity_poly.type
_entity_poly.pdbx_seq_one_letter_code
_entity_poly.pdbx_strand_id
1 'polypeptide(L)' 'MTAVGFSVEKLHSSAWQFNPAKLDVERGIQFHNPHPDKNISFLLARRFGQGLTRAYGWIGAMFKYV' A
#
# COMPACT_ATOMS: atom_id res chain seq x y z
N MET A 1 -6.70 0.11 -0.54
CA MET A 1 -6.31 -0.40 0.81
C MET A 1 -7.46 -0.30 1.80
N THR A 2 -8.15 0.85 1.93
CA THR A 2 -9.31 0.97 2.84
C THR A 2 -10.46 -0.01 2.52
N ALA A 3 -10.71 -0.25 1.23
CA ALA A 3 -11.72 -1.21 0.77
C ALA A 3 -11.49 -2.65 1.26
N VAL A 4 -10.24 -3.01 1.60
CA VAL A 4 -9.90 -4.35 2.13
C VAL A 4 -9.69 -4.36 3.65
N GLY A 5 -10.07 -3.28 4.35
CA GLY A 5 -10.10 -3.26 5.81
C GLY A 5 -8.91 -2.60 6.51
N PHE A 6 -8.05 -1.86 5.80
CA PHE A 6 -7.05 -0.98 6.44
C PHE A 6 -7.67 0.37 6.83
N SER A 7 -7.25 0.94 7.96
CA SER A 7 -7.34 2.38 8.18
C SER A 7 -6.16 3.07 7.48
N VAL A 8 -6.30 4.37 7.19
CA VAL A 8 -5.27 5.16 6.51
C VAL A 8 -4.95 6.40 7.33
N GLU A 9 -3.65 6.66 7.48
CA GLU A 9 -3.12 7.84 8.14
C GLU A 9 -2.09 8.51 7.22
N LYS A 10 -2.23 9.82 7.04
CA LYS A 10 -1.24 10.62 6.30
C LYS A 10 -0.17 11.11 7.28
N LEU A 11 1.06 10.66 7.09
CA LEU A 11 2.19 11.08 7.89
C LEU A 11 2.84 12.35 7.31
N HIS A 12 3.70 12.98 8.11
CA HIS A 12 4.55 14.07 7.65
C HIS A 12 5.48 13.52 6.56
N SER A 13 5.73 14.27 5.48
CA SER A 13 6.60 13.89 4.32
C SER A 13 6.04 12.86 3.30
N SER A 14 4.92 13.17 2.64
CA SER A 14 4.38 12.40 1.49
C SER A 14 4.17 10.90 1.74
N ALA A 15 4.18 10.48 3.00
CA ALA A 15 4.08 9.09 3.40
C ALA A 15 2.66 8.78 3.89
N TRP A 16 2.18 7.62 3.51
CA TRP A 16 0.87 7.10 3.88
C TRP A 16 1.06 5.81 4.66
N GLN A 17 0.55 5.78 5.88
CA GLN A 17 0.53 4.60 6.73
C GLN A 17 -0.84 3.92 6.59
N PHE A 18 -0.82 2.60 6.39
CA PHE A 18 -2.00 1.76 6.39
C PHE A 18 -1.92 0.78 7.57
N ASN A 19 -2.83 0.92 8.52
CA ASN A 19 -2.88 0.07 9.71
C ASN A 19 -4.05 -0.93 9.61
N PRO A 20 -3.89 -2.19 10.06
CA PRO A 20 -4.98 -3.16 10.07
C PRO A 20 -6.11 -2.65 10.96
N ALA A 21 -7.35 -2.66 10.46
CA ALA A 21 -8.51 -2.23 11.23
C ALA A 21 -9.66 -3.25 11.22
N LYS A 22 -9.91 -3.88 10.07
CA LYS A 22 -10.91 -4.94 9.88
C LYS A 22 -10.33 -6.14 9.12
N LEU A 23 -9.00 -6.23 9.08
CA LEU A 23 -8.27 -7.23 8.33
C LEU A 23 -7.47 -8.08 9.31
N ASP A 24 -7.48 -9.39 9.11
CA ASP A 24 -6.73 -10.36 9.91
C ASP A 24 -5.25 -10.41 9.49
N VAL A 25 -4.56 -9.29 9.69
CA VAL A 25 -3.11 -9.18 9.51
C VAL A 25 -2.53 -8.37 10.66
N GLU A 26 -1.37 -8.78 11.17
CA GLU A 26 -0.80 -8.19 12.39
C GLU A 26 -0.04 -6.88 12.14
N ARG A 27 0.50 -6.68 10.93
CA ARG A 27 1.37 -5.54 10.61
C ARG A 27 0.74 -4.56 9.64
N GLY A 28 0.95 -3.27 9.86
CA GLY A 28 0.69 -2.22 8.88
C GLY A 28 1.72 -2.16 7.76
N ILE A 29 1.47 -1.29 6.78
CA ILE A 29 2.40 -0.99 5.68
C ILE A 29 2.43 0.50 5.38
N GLN A 30 3.62 1.02 5.13
CA GLN A 30 3.85 2.41 4.76
C GLN A 30 4.20 2.50 3.27
N PHE A 31 3.62 3.47 2.57
CA PHE A 31 4.02 3.83 1.22
C PHE A 31 4.40 5.30 1.14
N HIS A 32 5.51 5.59 0.46
CA HIS A 32 5.91 6.95 0.13
C HIS A 32 5.38 7.30 -1.26
N ASN A 33 4.64 8.40 -1.36
CA ASN A 33 4.34 8.99 -2.65
C ASN A 33 5.65 9.48 -3.28
N PRO A 34 5.82 9.34 -4.60
CA PRO A 34 6.97 9.94 -5.26
C PRO A 34 6.98 11.46 -5.03
N HIS A 35 8.18 12.04 -4.96
CA HIS A 35 8.39 13.47 -4.85
C HIS A 35 9.60 13.85 -5.73
N PRO A 36 9.51 14.89 -6.59
CA PRO A 36 8.41 15.85 -6.75
C PRO A 36 7.21 15.35 -7.57
N ASP A 37 7.38 14.29 -8.34
CA ASP A 37 6.33 13.78 -9.22
C ASP A 37 5.18 13.16 -8.45
N LYS A 38 3.94 13.59 -8.74
CA LYS A 38 2.74 13.05 -8.08
C LYS A 38 2.29 11.70 -8.66
N ASN A 39 2.86 11.29 -9.78
CA ASN A 39 2.47 10.07 -10.49
C ASN A 39 3.28 8.87 -10.00
N ILE A 40 2.60 7.77 -9.70
CA ILE A 40 3.25 6.50 -9.38
C ILE A 40 3.78 5.90 -10.70
N SER A 41 5.10 5.84 -10.85
CA SER A 41 5.72 5.16 -11.98
C SER A 41 5.47 3.65 -11.93
N PHE A 42 5.55 2.97 -13.07
CA PHE A 42 5.42 1.51 -13.13
C PHE A 42 6.40 0.79 -12.19
N LEU A 43 7.63 1.30 -12.09
CA LEU A 43 8.65 0.75 -11.19
C LEU A 43 8.24 0.89 -9.72
N LEU A 44 7.68 2.05 -9.34
CA LEU A 44 7.23 2.27 -7.97
C LEU A 44 6.00 1.41 -7.64
N ALA A 45 5.05 1.28 -8.58
CA ALA A 45 3.91 0.38 -8.44
C ALA A 45 4.37 -1.07 -8.24
N ARG A 46 5.39 -1.53 -8.98
CA ARG A 46 5.96 -2.87 -8.80
C ARG A 46 6.62 -3.04 -7.43
N ARG A 47 7.31 -2.01 -6.91
CA ARG A 47 7.86 -2.03 -5.53
C ARG A 47 6.77 -2.14 -4.48
N PHE A 48 5.65 -1.42 -4.65
CA PHE A 48 4.49 -1.56 -3.77
C PHE A 48 3.92 -2.98 -3.80
N GLY A 49 3.75 -3.56 -4.99
CA GLY A 49 3.35 -4.96 -5.15
C GLY A 49 4.28 -5.93 -4.44
N GLN A 50 5.61 -5.79 -4.61
CA GLN A 50 6.60 -6.61 -3.91
C GLN A 50 6.51 -6.45 -2.39
N GLY A 51 6.28 -5.23 -1.89
CA GLY A 51 6.07 -4.97 -0.47
C GLY A 51 4.83 -5.70 0.06
N LEU A 52 3.74 -5.68 -0.69
CA LEU A 52 2.50 -6.39 -0.33
C LEU A 52 2.66 -7.90 -0.35
N THR A 53 3.38 -8.45 -1.35
CA THR A 53 3.70 -9.88 -1.40
C THR A 53 4.56 -10.30 -0.21
N ARG A 54 5.57 -9.50 0.16
CA ARG A 54 6.44 -9.80 1.31
C ARG A 54 5.70 -9.68 2.65
N ALA A 55 4.81 -8.71 2.79
CA ALA A 55 4.10 -8.47 4.05
C ALA A 55 2.93 -9.43 4.27
N TYR A 56 2.20 -9.77 3.20
CA TYR A 56 0.89 -10.42 3.30
C TYR A 56 0.67 -11.57 2.32
N GLY A 57 1.67 -11.90 1.49
CA GLY A 57 1.49 -12.88 0.40
C GLY A 57 0.60 -12.38 -0.74
N TRP A 58 0.23 -11.10 -0.77
CA TRP A 58 -0.70 -10.57 -1.75
C TRP A 58 -0.06 -10.40 -3.12
N ILE A 59 -0.73 -10.88 -4.15
CA ILE A 59 -0.25 -10.86 -5.54
C ILE A 59 -1.18 -10.06 -6.44
N GLY A 60 -0.68 -9.64 -7.61
CA GLY A 60 -1.43 -8.83 -8.57
C GLY A 60 -2.80 -9.41 -8.95
N ALA A 61 -2.90 -10.73 -9.06
CA ALA A 61 -4.15 -11.44 -9.39
C ALA A 61 -5.27 -11.28 -8.34
N MET A 62 -4.94 -10.87 -7.11
CA MET A 62 -5.93 -10.62 -6.06
C MET A 62 -6.62 -9.26 -6.22
N PHE A 63 -6.07 -8.36 -7.03
CA PHE A 63 -6.62 -7.04 -7.29
C PHE A 63 -7.42 -7.07 -8.58
N LYS A 64 -8.69 -6.64 -8.50
CA LYS A 64 -9.51 -6.42 -9.69
C LYS A 64 -9.08 -5.12 -10.35
N TYR A 65 -8.94 -5.12 -11.66
CA TYR A 65 -8.95 -3.87 -12.43
C TYR A 65 -10.34 -3.26 -12.24
N VAL A 66 -10.38 -2.04 -11.71
CA VAL A 66 -11.60 -1.23 -11.58
C VAL A 66 -11.49 -0.08 -12.56
#